data_AF-A0A954X352-F1
#
_entry.id   AF-A0A954X352-F1
#
_cell.length_a   1.000
_cell.length_b   1.000
_cell.length_c   1.000
_cell.angle_alpha   90.00
_cell.angle_beta   90.00
_cell.angle_gamma   90.00
#
_symmetry.space_group_name_H-M   'P 1'
#
loop_
_entity.id
_entity.type
_entity.pdbx_description
1 polymer ?
#
loop_
_entity_poly.entity_id
_entity_poly.type
_entity_poly.pdbx_seq_one_letter_code
_entity_poly.pdbx_strand_id
1 'polypeptide(L)'
;MRVVMISPVLPKDNAPGSMAPAARQFASLREAGVEMDVVEVRGQKGFGYLAAVPRVRELVKEADLVHAHYGYCGWVGRCQSRVPLVISFMGSDL
;
A
#
# COMPACT_ATOMS: atom_id res chain seq x y z
N MET A 1 7.37 -6.23 -14.04
CA MET A 1 7.29 -4.97 -13.27
C MET A 1 6.85 -5.34 -11.86
N ARG A 2 7.57 -4.85 -10.86
CA ARG A 2 7.31 -5.15 -9.45
C ARG A 2 6.86 -3.91 -8.69
N VAL A 3 5.71 -4.01 -8.03
CA VAL A 3 5.06 -2.88 -7.34
C VAL A 3 4.93 -3.16 -5.86
N VAL A 4 5.35 -2.20 -5.03
CA VAL A 4 5.06 -2.21 -3.59
C VAL A 4 3.72 -1.53 -3.36
N MET A 5 2.71 -2.31 -3.00
CA MET A 5 1.39 -1.83 -2.63
C MET A 5 1.36 -1.51 -1.14
N ILE A 6 1.14 -0.25 -0.77
CA ILE A 6 0.90 0.15 0.62
C ILE A 6 -0.60 0.38 0.77
N SER A 7 -1.23 -0.33 1.70
CA SER A 7 -2.69 -0.27 1.86
C SER A 7 -3.08 -0.35 3.33
N PRO A 8 -4.22 0.23 3.75
CA PRO A 8 -4.92 -0.24 4.93
C PRO A 8 -5.11 -1.75 4.89
N VAL A 9 -5.37 -2.34 6.06
CA VAL A 9 -5.66 -3.77 6.20
C VAL A 9 -6.71 -4.20 5.17
N LEU A 10 -6.37 -5.21 4.38
CA LEU A 10 -7.25 -5.76 3.36
C LEU A 10 -8.41 -6.52 4.02
N PRO A 11 -9.57 -6.63 3.35
CA PRO A 11 -10.69 -7.38 3.89
C PRO A 11 -10.31 -8.85 4.15
N LYS A 12 -10.84 -9.39 5.24
CA LYS A 12 -10.73 -10.80 5.62
C LYS A 12 -12.12 -11.36 5.84
N ASP A 13 -12.26 -12.69 5.78
CA ASP A 13 -13.56 -13.37 5.93
C ASP A 13 -14.31 -12.98 7.22
N ASN A 14 -13.57 -12.68 8.30
CA ASN A 14 -14.12 -12.25 9.58
C ASN A 14 -14.13 -10.72 9.81
N ALA A 15 -13.67 -9.94 8.83
CA ALA A 15 -13.59 -8.48 8.87
C ALA A 15 -13.63 -7.90 7.45
N PRO A 16 -14.82 -7.82 6.82
CA PRO A 16 -14.98 -7.51 5.40
C PRO A 16 -14.82 -6.01 5.06
N GLY A 17 -14.07 -5.24 5.86
CA GLY A 17 -14.00 -3.77 5.83
C GLY A 17 -13.58 -3.10 4.51
N SER A 18 -13.45 -1.77 4.58
CA SER A 18 -13.43 -0.75 3.52
C SER A 18 -12.45 -0.88 2.34
N MET A 19 -11.63 -1.94 2.27
CA MET A 19 -10.63 -2.15 1.21
C MET A 19 -11.00 -3.24 0.19
N ALA A 20 -12.24 -3.72 0.16
CA ALA A 20 -12.72 -4.63 -0.88
C ALA A 20 -12.51 -4.16 -2.33
N PRO A 21 -12.65 -2.85 -2.67
CA PRO A 21 -12.31 -2.38 -4.01
C PRO A 21 -10.82 -2.55 -4.34
N ALA A 22 -9.92 -2.21 -3.41
CA ALA A 22 -8.48 -2.36 -3.61
C ALA A 22 -8.05 -3.83 -3.70
N ALA A 23 -8.64 -4.70 -2.87
CA ALA A 23 -8.38 -6.15 -2.95
C ALA A 23 -8.72 -6.72 -4.34
N ARG A 24 -9.87 -6.33 -4.90
CA ARG A 24 -10.25 -6.73 -6.27
C ARG A 24 -9.29 -6.18 -7.32
N GLN A 25 -8.88 -4.92 -7.18
CA GLN A 25 -7.88 -4.32 -8.07
C GLN A 25 -6.55 -5.08 -8.03
N PHE A 26 -6.07 -5.47 -6.85
CA PHE A 26 -4.81 -6.21 -6.71
C PHE A 26 -4.91 -7.60 -7.35
N ALA A 27 -6.06 -8.26 -7.21
CA ALA A 27 -6.31 -9.53 -7.89
C ALA A 27 -6.23 -9.37 -9.41
N SER A 28 -6.91 -8.37 -9.99
CA SER A 28 -6.86 -8.11 -11.43
C SER A 28 -5.47 -7.75 -11.93
N LEU A 29 -4.68 -7.00 -11.16
CA LEU A 29 -3.29 -6.66 -11.52
C LEU A 29 -2.39 -7.90 -11.50
N ARG A 30 -2.56 -8.78 -10.51
CA ARG A 30 -1.84 -10.06 -10.45
C ARG A 30 -2.19 -10.97 -11.63
N GLU A 31 -3.48 -11.05 -12.00
CA GLU A 31 -3.94 -11.79 -13.19
C GLU A 31 -3.36 -11.22 -14.48
N ALA A 32 -3.13 -9.91 -14.55
CA ALA A 32 -2.45 -9.25 -15.66
C ALA A 32 -0.92 -9.43 -15.66
N GLY A 33 -0.35 -10.21 -14.74
CA GLY A 33 1.08 -10.52 -14.66
C GLY A 33 1.93 -9.46 -13.96
N VAL A 34 1.32 -8.56 -13.17
CA VAL A 34 2.06 -7.61 -12.33
C VAL A 34 2.54 -8.31 -11.06
N GLU A 35 3.83 -8.20 -10.77
CA GLU A 35 4.40 -8.69 -9.52
C GLU A 35 4.17 -7.65 -8.41
N MET A 36 3.71 -8.10 -7.24
CA MET A 36 3.23 -7.18 -6.21
C MET A 36 3.62 -7.68 -4.82
N ASP A 37 4.18 -6.78 -4.01
CA ASP A 37 4.33 -6.95 -2.57
C ASP A 37 3.35 -6.04 -1.83
N VAL A 38 2.48 -6.62 -1.01
CA VAL A 38 1.49 -5.86 -0.24
C VAL A 38 2.02 -5.62 1.17
N VAL A 39 2.08 -4.35 1.56
CA VAL A 39 2.37 -3.90 2.93
C VAL A 39 1.10 -3.33 3.52
N GLU A 40 0.46 -4.11 4.39
CA GLU A 40 -0.72 -3.70 5.13
C GLU A 40 -0.33 -2.78 6.30
N VAL A 41 -0.93 -1.60 6.35
CA VAL A 41 -0.77 -0.62 7.40
C VAL A 41 -2.00 -0.67 8.29
N ARG A 42 -1.81 -0.92 9.58
CA ARG A 42 -2.89 -0.74 10.55
C ARG A 42 -3.02 0.74 10.85
N GLY A 43 -4.20 1.30 10.61
CA GLY A 43 -4.54 2.64 11.07
C GLY A 43 -4.40 2.70 12.59
N GLN A 44 -3.27 3.23 13.06
CA GLN A 44 -3.04 3.53 14.47
C GLN A 44 -3.21 5.03 14.68
N LYS A 45 -3.63 5.45 15.87
CA LYS A 45 -3.66 6.86 16.24
C LYS A 45 -2.23 7.42 16.18
N GLY A 46 -2.06 8.63 15.62
CA GLY A 46 -0.76 9.28 15.48
C GLY A 46 0.13 8.61 14.41
N PHE A 47 1.43 8.49 14.69
CA PHE A 47 2.44 8.03 13.72
C PHE A 47 2.65 6.50 13.67
N GLY A 48 1.78 5.71 14.28
CA GLY A 48 1.94 4.25 14.35
C GLY A 48 1.99 3.55 12.98
N TYR A 49 1.45 4.19 11.94
CA TYR A 49 1.57 3.72 10.56
C TYR A 49 3.01 3.72 10.03
N LEU A 50 3.92 4.54 10.60
CA LEU A 50 5.34 4.58 10.22
C LEU A 50 6.10 3.31 10.61
N ALA A 51 5.53 2.43 11.42
CA ALA A 51 6.11 1.12 11.70
C ALA A 51 6.28 0.26 10.43
N ALA A 52 5.54 0.56 9.36
CA ALA A 52 5.67 -0.10 8.06
C ALA A 52 6.90 0.36 7.25
N VAL A 53 7.54 1.48 7.61
CA VAL A 53 8.63 2.10 6.82
C VAL A 53 9.82 1.17 6.60
N PRO A 54 10.36 0.44 7.59
CA PRO A 54 11.50 -0.46 7.36
C PRO A 54 11.17 -1.54 6.32
N ARG A 55 9.97 -2.13 6.41
CA ARG A 55 9.52 -3.16 5.46
C ARG A 55 9.37 -2.60 4.06
N VAL A 56 8.79 -1.41 3.92
CA VAL A 56 8.70 -0.72 2.62
C VAL A 56 10.11 -0.52 2.07
N ARG A 57 11.03 0.09 2.83
CA ARG A 57 12.42 0.38 2.41
C ARG A 57 13.17 -0.84 1.88
N GLU A 58 12.98 -2.01 2.50
CA GLU A 58 13.57 -3.25 2.02
C GLU A 58 13.00 -3.67 0.66
N LEU A 59 11.67 -3.66 0.52
CA LEU A 59 11.00 -4.06 -0.71
C LEU A 59 11.29 -3.12 -1.89
N VAL A 60 11.46 -1.82 -1.64
CA VAL A 60 11.73 -0.85 -2.73
C VAL A 60 13.08 -1.06 -3.41
N LYS A 61 14.00 -1.82 -2.80
CA LYS A 61 15.33 -2.08 -3.41
C LYS A 61 15.22 -2.78 -4.76
N GLU A 62 14.19 -3.59 -4.92
CA GLU A 62 13.91 -4.47 -6.05
C GLU A 62 12.58 -4.15 -6.75
N ALA A 63 11.93 -3.05 -6.38
CA ALA A 63 10.66 -2.62 -6.97
C ALA A 63 10.88 -1.54 -8.03
N ASP A 64 9.89 -1.36 -8.91
CA ASP A 64 9.86 -0.31 -9.93
C ASP A 64 8.96 0.86 -9.51
N LEU A 65 8.02 0.62 -8.59
CA LEU A 65 6.97 1.56 -8.22
C LEU A 65 6.49 1.31 -6.77
N VAL A 66 6.16 2.38 -6.05
CA VAL A 66 5.35 2.31 -4.84
C VAL A 66 3.97 2.89 -5.14
N HIS A 67 2.91 2.16 -4.81
CA HIS A 67 1.54 2.62 -4.94
C HIS A 67 0.84 2.57 -3.58
N ALA A 68 0.53 3.75 -3.04
CA ALA A 68 -0.10 3.91 -1.74
C ALA A 68 -1.61 4.16 -1.87
N HIS A 69 -2.39 3.50 -1.02
CA HIS A 69 -3.84 3.65 -0.94
C HIS A 69 -4.14 4.32 0.40
N TYR A 70 -4.77 5.49 0.38
CA TYR A 70 -4.84 6.47 1.47
C TYR A 70 -3.62 7.39 1.64
N GLY A 71 -3.88 8.65 1.99
CA GLY A 71 -2.87 9.68 2.27
C GLY A 71 -1.88 9.30 3.38
N TYR A 72 -2.33 8.63 4.45
CA TYR A 72 -1.42 8.16 5.51
C TYR A 72 -0.49 7.03 5.05
N CYS A 73 -0.95 6.17 4.13
CA CYS A 73 -0.07 5.22 3.44
C CYS A 73 0.90 5.94 2.51
N GLY A 74 0.48 7.05 1.92
CA GLY A 74 1.33 7.97 1.15
C GLY A 74 2.52 8.47 1.96
N TRP A 75 2.33 8.81 3.24
CA TRP A 75 3.42 9.18 4.14
C TRP A 75 4.44 8.05 4.33
N VAL A 76 3.99 6.81 4.50
CA VAL A 76 4.89 5.63 4.57
C VAL A 76 5.66 5.50 3.25
N GLY A 77 4.97 5.60 2.12
CA GLY A 77 5.55 5.54 0.78
C GLY A 77 6.50 6.70 0.47
N ARG A 78 6.39 7.83 1.18
CA ARG A 78 7.27 8.99 1.02
C ARG A 78 8.58 8.85 1.80
N CYS A 79 8.68 7.90 2.73
CA CYS A 79 9.92 7.63 3.48
C CYS A 79 11.01 6.93 2.63
N GLN A 80 10.69 6.56 1.39
CA GLN A 80 11.63 6.15 0.35
C GLN A 80 11.70 7.22 -0.75
N SER A 81 12.84 7.30 -1.45
CA SER A 81 13.06 8.21 -2.58
C SER A 81 13.67 7.52 -3.80
N ARG A 82 13.69 6.18 -3.83
CA ARG A 82 14.36 5.36 -4.84
C ARG A 82 13.51 5.17 -6.09
N VAL A 83 12.20 5.00 -5.92
CA VAL A 83 11.26 4.73 -7.02
C VAL A 83 10.08 5.70 -6.96
N PRO A 84 9.36 5.91 -8.08
CA PRO A 84 8.17 6.75 -8.11
C PRO A 84 7.13 6.31 -7.07
N LEU A 85 6.43 7.30 -6.51
CA LEU A 85 5.33 7.08 -5.58
C LEU A 85 4.03 7.57 -6.22
N VAL A 86 3.06 6.67 -6.37
CA VAL A 86 1.68 6.97 -6.75
C VAL A 86 0.80 6.86 -5.52
N ILE A 87 -0.12 7.81 -5.34
CA ILE A 87 -1.05 7.83 -4.21
C ILE A 87 -2.47 7.85 -4.75
N SER A 88 -3.28 6.88 -4.34
CA SER A 88 -4.73 6.88 -4.52
C SER A 88 -5.38 7.37 -3.23
N PHE A 89 -5.91 8.59 -3.28
CA PHE A 89 -6.76 9.14 -2.22
C PHE A 89 -8.12 8.47 -2.25
N MET A 90 -8.62 8.06 -1.10
CA MET A 90 -9.83 7.25 -0.95
C MET A 90 -11.05 8.06 -0.49
N GLY A 91 -10.92 9.39 -0.48
CA GLY A 91 -12.01 10.35 -0.36
C GLY A 91 -12.10 11.00 1.02
N SER A 92 -11.76 10.28 2.09
CA SER A 92 -11.81 10.80 3.47
C SER A 92 -10.46 11.34 3.98
N ASP A 93 -9.49 11.50 3.08
CA ASP A 93 -8.08 11.71 3.36
C ASP A 93 -7.49 12.92 2.62
N LEU A 94 -8.37 13.85 2.25
CA LEU A 94 -8.07 15.16 1.66
C LEU A 94 -8.77 16.26 2.45
#